data_AF-A0A937TZG2-F1
#
_entry.id   AF-A0A937TZG2-F1
#
_cell.length_a   1.000
_cell.length_b   1.000
_cell.length_c   1.000
_cell.angle_alpha   90.00
_cell.angle_beta   90.00
_cell.angle_gamma   90.00
#
_symmetry.space_group_name_H-M   'P 1'
#
loop_
_entity.id
_entity.type
_entity.pdbx_description
1 polymer ?
#
loop_
_entity_poly.entity_id
_entity_poly.type
_entity_poly.pdbx_seq_one_letter_code
_entity_poly.pdbx_strand_id
1 'polypeptide(L)' 'MITTDYHLHSTHSADGHGSILEMCEAALAAGLTEIGFAEHIDFDRTDPHYGYLDGAAYTEAV' A
#
# COMPACT_ATOMS: atom_id res chain seq x y z
N MET A 1 -17.55 10.23 12.27
CA MET A 1 -16.51 9.20 12.44
C MET A 1 -15.94 8.95 11.06
N ILE A 2 -14.60 8.95 10.91
CA ILE A 2 -13.96 8.55 9.65
C ILE A 2 -13.86 7.03 9.67
N THR A 3 -14.32 6.37 8.63
CA THR A 3 -14.36 4.89 8.54
C THR A 3 -13.61 4.35 7.33
N THR A 4 -12.93 5.22 6.58
CA THR A 4 -12.24 4.88 5.32
C THR A 4 -10.90 5.59 5.21
N ASP A 5 -9.90 4.92 4.66
CA ASP A 5 -8.60 5.50 4.30
C ASP A 5 -8.07 4.90 2.99
N TYR A 6 -7.76 5.74 2.01
CA TYR A 6 -7.41 5.33 0.64
C TYR A 6 -6.00 5.72 0.22
N HIS A 7 -5.16 6.16 1.17
CA HIS A 7 -3.79 6.57 0.87
C HIS A 7 -2.82 5.86 1.82
N LEU A 8 -2.73 4.55 1.66
CA LEU A 8 -1.86 3.67 2.44
C LEU A 8 -0.79 3.06 1.54
N HIS A 9 0.42 2.87 2.07
CA HIS A 9 1.53 2.24 1.36
C HIS A 9 1.91 0.95 2.10
N SER A 10 1.92 -0.17 1.38
CA SER A 10 2.32 -1.47 1.93
C SER A 10 3.80 -1.76 1.67
N THR A 11 4.28 -2.94 2.03
CA THR A 11 5.61 -3.42 1.63
C THR A 11 5.83 -3.49 0.11
N HIS A 12 4.79 -3.30 -0.71
CA HIS A 12 4.89 -3.15 -2.16
C HIS A 12 5.26 -1.72 -2.62
N SER A 13 5.31 -0.76 -1.71
CA SER A 13 5.87 0.58 -1.93
C SER A 13 7.24 0.72 -1.27
N ALA A 14 8.06 1.64 -1.79
CA ALA A 14 9.42 1.87 -1.32
C ALA A 14 9.49 2.41 0.13
N ASP A 15 8.42 3.05 0.58
CA ASP A 15 8.30 3.69 1.90
C ASP A 15 7.31 2.97 2.83
N GLY A 16 6.68 1.88 2.38
CA GLY A 16 5.74 1.12 3.20
C GLY A 16 6.42 0.03 4.02
N HIS A 17 5.81 -0.28 5.17
CA HIS A 17 6.42 -1.16 6.18
C HIS A 17 5.50 -2.29 6.68
N GLY A 18 4.22 -2.29 6.30
CA GLY A 18 3.26 -3.35 6.66
C GLY A 18 2.82 -4.12 5.43
N SER A 19 2.63 -5.42 5.58
CA SER A 19 1.96 -6.21 4.52
C SER A 19 0.49 -5.79 4.39
N ILE A 20 -0.10 -6.05 3.23
CA ILE A 20 -1.52 -5.77 2.96
C ILE A 20 -2.42 -6.42 4.03
N LEU A 21 -2.14 -7.68 4.39
CA LEU A 21 -2.91 -8.39 5.42
C LEU A 21 -2.80 -7.73 6.80
N GLU A 22 -1.58 -7.43 7.27
CA GLU A 22 -1.36 -6.78 8.57
C GLU A 22 -2.07 -5.42 8.63
N MET A 23 -2.07 -4.68 7.53
CA MET A 23 -2.72 -3.37 7.45
C MET A 23 -4.25 -3.49 7.42
N CYS A 24 -4.81 -4.49 6.73
CA CYS A 24 -6.24 -4.81 6.80
C CYS A 24 -6.68 -5.19 8.22
N GLU A 25 -5.91 -6.02 8.92
CA GLU A 25 -6.19 -6.40 10.31
C GLU A 25 -6.13 -5.18 11.25
N ALA A 26 -5.14 -4.30 11.09
CA ALA A 26 -5.03 -3.06 11.84
C ALA A 26 -6.19 -2.10 11.56
N ALA A 27 -6.64 -2.00 10.30
CA ALA A 27 -7.77 -1.17 9.90
C ALA A 27 -9.07 -1.63 10.56
N LEU A 28 -9.33 -2.94 10.57
CA LEU A 28 -10.48 -3.53 11.28
C LEU A 28 -10.44 -3.24 12.78
N ALA A 29 -9.26 -3.40 13.41
CA ALA A 29 -9.08 -3.09 14.82
C ALA A 29 -9.30 -1.60 15.15
N ALA A 30 -9.00 -0.71 14.20
CA ALA A 30 -9.22 0.73 14.30
C ALA A 30 -10.67 1.17 14.02
N GLY A 31 -11.55 0.25 13.59
CA GLY A 31 -12.95 0.54 13.26
C GLY A 31 -13.14 1.13 11.85
N LEU A 32 -12.14 1.01 10.98
CA LEU A 32 -12.29 1.29 9.56
C LEU A 32 -13.05 0.12 8.90
N THR A 33 -13.90 0.44 7.93
CA THR A 33 -14.70 -0.54 7.18
C THR A 33 -14.15 -0.81 5.80
N GLU A 34 -13.29 0.08 5.30
CA GLU A 34 -12.72 0.01 3.96
C GLU A 34 -11.40 0.76 3.93
N ILE A 35 -10.40 0.19 3.26
CA ILE A 35 -9.13 0.85 3.00
C ILE A 35 -8.68 0.63 1.55
N GLY A 36 -7.82 1.51 1.05
CA GLY A 36 -7.18 1.40 -0.25
C GLY A 36 -5.69 1.73 -0.19
N PHE A 37 -4.92 1.02 -1.01
CA PHE A 37 -3.47 1.19 -1.13
C PHE A 37 -3.15 2.06 -2.36
N ALA A 38 -2.22 2.99 -2.17
CA ALA A 38 -1.77 3.96 -3.16
C ALA A 38 -0.24 3.86 -3.34
N GLU A 39 0.24 2.66 -3.67
CA GLU A 39 1.67 2.38 -3.79
C GLU A 39 2.37 3.35 -4.76
N HIS A 40 3.63 3.67 -4.49
CA HIS A 40 4.41 4.54 -5.38
C HIS A 40 4.65 3.92 -6.75
N ILE A 41 4.49 4.72 -7.79
CA ILE A 41 4.97 4.46 -9.13
C ILE A 41 5.83 5.64 -9.56
N ASP A 42 7.14 5.46 -9.52
CA ASP A 42 8.09 6.48 -9.92
C ASP A 42 8.41 6.39 -11.41
N PHE A 43 8.17 7.50 -12.12
CA PHE A 43 8.37 7.59 -13.56
C PHE A 43 9.73 8.20 -13.97
N ASP A 44 10.39 8.89 -13.04
CA ASP A 44 11.72 9.43 -13.28
C ASP A 44 12.76 8.31 -13.15
N ARG A 45 13.48 8.02 -14.25
CA ARG A 45 14.52 6.98 -14.30
C ARG A 45 15.72 7.26 -13.40
N THR A 46 15.85 8.48 -12.90
CA THR A 46 16.90 8.88 -11.96
C THR A 46 16.48 8.72 -10.50
N ASP A 47 15.21 8.46 -10.24
CA ASP A 47 14.72 8.18 -8.89
C ASP A 47 15.23 6.81 -8.41
N PRO A 48 15.73 6.69 -7.17
CA PRO A 48 16.17 5.41 -6.59
C PRO A 48 15.10 4.31 -6.59
N HIS A 49 13.82 4.68 -6.63
CA HIS A 49 12.68 3.76 -6.59
C HIS A 49 12.04 3.53 -7.96
N TYR A 50 12.63 4.06 -9.06
CA TYR A 50 12.18 3.74 -10.41
C TYR A 50 12.11 2.22 -10.63
N GLY A 51 10.93 1.73 -10.95
CA GLY A 51 10.68 0.29 -11.17
C GLY A 51 10.60 -0.54 -9.88
N TYR A 52 10.40 0.08 -8.71
CA TYR A 52 10.22 -0.63 -7.44
C TYR A 52 8.92 -1.46 -7.41
N LEU A 53 7.80 -0.89 -7.90
CA LEU A 53 6.51 -1.58 -7.90
C LEU A 53 6.51 -2.77 -8.88
N ASP A 54 6.46 -3.98 -8.33
CA ASP A 54 6.10 -5.19 -9.07
C ASP A 54 4.57 -5.34 -9.10
N GLY A 55 3.96 -5.00 -10.23
CA GLY A 55 2.51 -5.06 -10.39
C GLY A 55 1.93 -6.47 -10.33
N ALA A 56 2.69 -7.51 -10.68
CA ALA A 56 2.22 -8.89 -10.60
C ALA A 56 2.19 -9.35 -9.15
N ALA A 57 3.27 -9.12 -8.41
CA ALA A 57 3.35 -9.44 -6.99
C ALA A 57 2.33 -8.65 -6.16
N TYR A 58 2.13 -7.36 -6.47
CA TYR A 58 1.10 -6.54 -5.82
C TYR A 58 -0.31 -7.08 -6.08
N THR A 59 -0.62 -7.45 -7.33
CA THR A 59 -1.95 -7.99 -7.68
C THR A 59 -2.22 -9.34 -7.00
N GLU A 60 -1.19 -10.16 -6.77
CA GLU A 60 -1.35 -11.44 -6.04
C GLU A 60 -1.58 -11.22 -4.53
N ALA A 61 -1.08 -10.12 -3.97
CA ALA A 61 -1.14 -9.83 -2.54
C ALA A 61 -2.45 -9.13 -2.09
N VAL A 62 -3.24 -8.59 -3.03
CA VAL A 62 -4.56 -7.96 -2.81
C VAL A 62 -5.67 -8.99 -2.97
#